data_AF-A0A832ZCK5-F1
#
_entry.id   AF-A0A832ZCK5-F1
#
_cell.length_a   1.000
_cell.length_b   1.000
_cell.length_c   1.000
_cell.angle_alpha   90.00
_cell.angle_beta   90.00
_cell.angle_gamma   90.00
#
_symmetry.space_group_name_H-M   'P 1'
#
loop_
_entity.id
_entity.type
_entity.pdbx_description
1 polymer ?
#
loop_
_entity_poly.entity_id
_entity_poly.type
_entity_poly.pdbx_seq_one_letter_code
_entity_poly.pdbx_strand_id
1 'polypeptide(L)'
;MNQIPEFSVILWFLMVIACITIPPRIMRWFGEKIPNYRYIILTPTLLRDFDKEEIKAIVAHEIGHIKGKHLWINAFAAISWFLFWLGIVYGASNIGIDISSSPLTFFVILSFAVLFWNLGIESWIIRRNEFKADEFAARICGKEVTVRALKKLAEINLVPEKTGKWFEVISMHPSIENRIKHLQRL
;
A
#
# COMPACT_ATOMS: atom_id res chain seq x y z
N MET A 1 34.70 3.95 -11.94
CA MET A 1 33.95 5.08 -11.36
C MET A 1 32.98 5.57 -12.41
N ASN A 2 31.68 5.41 -12.19
CA ASN A 2 30.65 6.24 -12.83
C ASN A 2 29.51 6.35 -11.84
N GLN A 3 29.32 7.57 -11.36
CA GLN A 3 28.41 7.96 -10.30
C GLN A 3 26.97 7.82 -10.77
N ILE A 4 26.17 7.07 -10.01
CA ILE A 4 24.71 7.10 -10.11
C ILE A 4 24.29 8.35 -9.33
N PRO A 5 23.56 9.31 -9.93
CA PRO A 5 23.20 10.55 -9.26
C PRO A 5 22.24 10.28 -8.10
N GLU A 6 22.46 11.03 -7.01
CA GLU A 6 21.74 11.05 -5.73
C GLU A 6 20.28 11.51 -5.87
N PHE A 7 19.47 10.79 -6.66
CA PHE A 7 18.00 10.89 -6.66
C PHE A 7 17.35 9.74 -5.87
N SER A 8 18.13 9.14 -4.97
CA SER A 8 17.66 8.25 -3.92
C SER A 8 17.05 9.08 -2.79
N VAL A 9 15.73 8.98 -2.61
CA VAL A 9 15.01 8.91 -1.30
C VAL A 9 13.52 9.23 -1.45
N ILE A 10 13.09 10.03 -2.44
CA ILE A 10 11.68 10.50 -2.50
C ILE A 10 10.75 9.57 -3.31
N LEU A 11 11.29 8.63 -4.09
CA LEU A 11 10.51 7.71 -4.95
C LEU A 11 10.23 6.33 -4.35
N TRP A 12 10.52 6.11 -3.06
CA TRP A 12 10.28 4.82 -2.39
C TRP A 12 8.80 4.51 -2.12
N PHE A 13 7.87 5.40 -2.46
CA PHE A 13 6.44 5.25 -2.17
C PHE A 13 5.60 4.62 -3.29
N LEU A 14 6.23 4.21 -4.39
CA LEU A 14 5.56 3.56 -5.51
C LEU A 14 6.12 2.14 -5.70
N MET A 15 5.83 1.25 -4.74
CA MET A 15 5.83 -0.16 -5.08
C MET A 15 4.75 -0.35 -6.16
N VAL A 16 5.25 -0.57 -7.38
CA VAL A 16 4.51 -1.01 -8.57
C VAL A 16 3.61 0.06 -9.22
N ILE A 17 4.22 1.12 -9.79
CA ILE A 17 3.68 1.72 -11.03
C ILE A 17 4.67 1.57 -12.19
N ALA A 18 4.18 0.96 -13.26
CA ALA A 18 4.72 0.91 -14.59
C ALA A 18 3.61 0.30 -15.48
N CYS A 19 3.87 0.27 -16.76
CA CYS A 19 2.85 -0.02 -17.74
C CYS A 19 3.29 -1.27 -18.49
N ILE A 20 2.68 -2.42 -18.20
CA ILE A 20 2.76 -3.60 -19.06
C ILE A 20 1.36 -4.20 -19.16
N THR A 21 0.95 -4.46 -20.40
CA THR A 21 -0.28 -5.15 -20.77
C THR A 21 -0.29 -6.54 -20.18
N ILE A 22 -1.27 -6.90 -19.34
CA ILE A 22 -1.43 -8.29 -18.90
C ILE A 22 -1.75 -9.11 -20.16
N PRO A 23 -0.87 -10.02 -20.61
CA PRO A 23 -1.13 -10.77 -21.82
C PRO A 23 -2.42 -11.59 -21.64
N PRO A 24 -3.31 -11.68 -22.65
CA PRO A 24 -4.61 -12.36 -22.54
C PRO A 24 -4.55 -13.80 -21.99
N ARG A 25 -3.39 -14.47 -22.08
CA ARG A 25 -3.15 -15.78 -21.47
C ARG A 25 -3.17 -15.79 -19.92
N ILE A 26 -2.69 -14.72 -19.28
CA ILE A 26 -2.67 -14.60 -17.81
C ILE A 26 -4.07 -14.26 -17.32
N MET A 27 -4.77 -13.38 -18.03
CA MET A 27 -6.15 -12.99 -17.71
C MET A 27 -7.12 -14.18 -17.73
N ARG A 28 -6.87 -15.17 -18.61
CA ARG A 28 -7.63 -16.43 -18.65
C ARG A 28 -7.59 -17.25 -17.35
N TRP A 29 -6.58 -17.07 -16.51
CA TRP A 29 -6.50 -17.79 -15.23
C TRP A 29 -7.59 -17.40 -14.24
N PHE A 30 -8.15 -16.20 -14.37
CA PHE A 30 -9.03 -15.61 -13.36
C PHE A 30 -10.52 -15.71 -13.69
N GLY A 31 -10.90 -16.23 -14.86
CA GLY A 31 -12.28 -16.61 -15.22
C GLY A 31 -13.35 -15.49 -15.25
N GLU A 32 -13.08 -14.30 -14.70
CA GLU A 32 -14.04 -13.22 -14.52
C GLU A 32 -13.66 -11.95 -15.30
N LYS A 33 -14.69 -11.15 -15.64
CA LYS A 33 -14.53 -9.78 -16.15
C LYS A 33 -13.91 -8.90 -15.08
N ILE A 34 -12.58 -8.80 -15.08
CA ILE A 34 -11.84 -7.83 -14.28
C ILE A 34 -12.25 -6.42 -14.76
N PRO A 35 -12.49 -5.44 -13.86
CA PRO A 35 -12.81 -4.06 -14.25
C PRO A 35 -11.74 -3.47 -15.18
N ASN A 36 -12.09 -2.44 -15.95
CA ASN A 36 -11.36 -1.85 -17.09
C ASN A 36 -9.93 -1.31 -16.83
N TYR A 37 -9.28 -1.66 -15.72
CA TYR A 37 -7.88 -1.36 -15.43
C TYR A 37 -7.00 -2.41 -16.13
N ARG A 38 -6.31 -1.98 -17.20
CA ARG A 38 -5.67 -2.87 -18.19
C ARG A 38 -4.20 -3.21 -17.93
N TYR A 39 -3.61 -2.70 -16.84
CA TYR A 39 -2.17 -2.77 -16.62
C TYR A 39 -1.84 -3.10 -15.16
N ILE A 40 -1.17 -4.22 -14.95
CA ILE A 40 -0.42 -4.57 -13.74
C ILE A 40 1.01 -4.77 -14.23
N ILE A 41 1.97 -4.08 -13.65
CA ILE A 41 3.37 -4.38 -13.96
C ILE A 41 3.80 -5.61 -13.21
N LEU A 42 4.69 -6.34 -13.86
CA LEU A 42 5.64 -7.20 -13.20
C LEU A 42 7.04 -6.76 -13.62
N THR A 43 7.95 -6.66 -12.66
CA THR A 43 9.36 -6.38 -12.97
C THR A 43 9.98 -7.59 -13.68
N PRO A 44 11.00 -7.42 -14.54
CA PRO A 44 11.69 -8.55 -15.17
C PRO A 44 12.25 -9.56 -14.16
N THR A 45 12.74 -9.05 -13.02
CA THR A 45 13.17 -9.85 -11.86
C THR A 45 12.05 -10.77 -11.37
N LEU A 46 10.82 -10.23 -11.24
CA LEU A 46 9.67 -11.00 -10.78
C LEU A 46 9.30 -12.12 -11.77
N LEU A 47 9.36 -11.86 -13.07
CA LEU A 47 9.07 -12.89 -14.09
C LEU A 47 10.14 -13.98 -14.20
N ARG A 48 11.40 -13.66 -13.87
CA ARG A 48 12.52 -14.61 -13.92
C ARG A 48 12.59 -15.46 -12.66
N ASP A 49 12.37 -14.84 -11.51
CA ASP A 49 12.73 -15.44 -10.22
C ASP A 49 11.52 -16.13 -9.58
N PHE A 50 10.28 -15.86 -10.00
CA PHE A 50 9.05 -16.49 -9.48
C PHE A 50 8.48 -17.57 -10.40
N ASP A 51 7.88 -18.61 -9.81
CA ASP A 51 7.15 -19.62 -10.57
C ASP A 51 5.76 -19.12 -11.01
N LYS A 52 5.08 -19.88 -11.88
CA LYS A 52 3.78 -19.47 -12.43
C LYS A 52 2.69 -19.33 -11.37
N GLU A 53 2.69 -20.17 -10.33
CA GLU A 53 1.69 -20.13 -9.27
C GLU A 53 1.96 -18.96 -8.31
N GLU A 54 3.24 -18.67 -8.03
CA GLU A 54 3.62 -17.49 -7.25
C GLU A 54 3.28 -16.19 -7.99
N ILE A 55 3.55 -16.11 -9.30
CA ILE A 55 3.15 -14.97 -10.14
C ILE A 55 1.62 -14.81 -10.13
N LYS A 56 0.87 -15.90 -10.22
CA LYS A 56 -0.60 -15.86 -10.07
C LYS A 56 -1.03 -15.29 -8.74
N ALA A 57 -0.40 -15.69 -7.64
CA ALA A 57 -0.73 -15.19 -6.31
C ALA A 57 -0.46 -13.68 -6.17
N ILE A 58 0.67 -13.19 -6.70
CA ILE A 58 0.99 -11.75 -6.71
C ILE A 58 -0.03 -10.98 -7.55
N VAL A 59 -0.36 -11.47 -8.75
CA VAL A 59 -1.38 -10.83 -9.60
C VAL A 59 -2.76 -10.88 -8.96
N ALA A 60 -3.11 -11.98 -8.27
CA ALA A 60 -4.36 -12.09 -7.54
C ALA A 60 -4.43 -11.05 -6.42
N HIS A 61 -3.35 -10.83 -5.67
CA HIS A 61 -3.26 -9.79 -4.64
C HIS A 61 -3.56 -8.40 -5.23
N GLU A 62 -2.93 -8.03 -6.35
CA GLU A 62 -3.18 -6.76 -7.04
C GLU A 62 -4.63 -6.63 -7.53
N ILE A 63 -5.21 -7.71 -8.07
CA ILE A 63 -6.64 -7.75 -8.41
C ILE A 63 -7.51 -7.56 -7.16
N GLY A 64 -7.07 -8.08 -6.02
CA GLY A 64 -7.69 -7.86 -4.71
C GLY A 64 -7.79 -6.37 -4.37
N HIS A 65 -6.74 -5.59 -4.62
CA HIS A 65 -6.78 -4.13 -4.45
C HIS A 65 -7.79 -3.45 -5.37
N ILE A 66 -7.84 -3.86 -6.63
CA ILE A 66 -8.77 -3.31 -7.63
C ILE A 66 -10.22 -3.63 -7.24
N LYS A 67 -10.53 -4.89 -6.92
CA LYS A 67 -11.86 -5.33 -6.50
C LYS A 67 -12.30 -4.68 -5.19
N GLY A 68 -11.37 -4.55 -4.25
CA GLY A 68 -11.61 -3.88 -2.97
C GLY A 68 -11.75 -2.36 -3.08
N LYS A 69 -11.52 -1.77 -4.26
CA LYS A 69 -11.52 -0.31 -4.50
C LYS A 69 -10.59 0.42 -3.53
N HIS A 70 -9.48 -0.20 -3.12
CA HIS A 70 -8.60 0.31 -2.07
C HIS A 70 -8.03 1.70 -2.41
N LEU A 71 -7.71 1.96 -3.69
CA LEU A 71 -7.30 3.28 -4.17
C LEU A 71 -8.35 4.36 -3.89
N TRP A 72 -9.61 4.08 -4.22
CA TRP A 72 -10.70 5.03 -4.00
C TRP A 72 -10.97 5.25 -2.51
N ILE A 73 -10.92 4.18 -1.70
CA ILE A 73 -11.07 4.28 -0.24
C ILE A 73 -9.99 5.20 0.34
N ASN A 74 -8.73 5.00 -0.03
CA ASN A 74 -7.62 5.81 0.45
C ASN A 74 -7.78 7.28 0.01
N ALA A 75 -8.15 7.51 -1.26
CA ALA A 75 -8.36 8.86 -1.80
C ALA A 75 -9.50 9.59 -1.07
N PHE A 76 -10.66 8.94 -0.89
CA PHE A 76 -11.78 9.54 -0.17
C PHE A 76 -11.44 9.81 1.29
N ALA A 77 -10.71 8.92 1.95
CA ALA A 77 -10.30 9.11 3.33
C ALA A 77 -9.34 10.30 3.47
N ALA A 78 -8.36 10.44 2.56
CA ALA A 78 -7.42 11.56 2.55
C ALA A 78 -8.12 12.90 2.29
N ILE A 79 -9.03 12.95 1.31
CA ILE A 79 -9.82 14.16 1.01
C ILE A 79 -10.71 14.51 2.21
N SER A 80 -11.36 13.53 2.83
CA SER A 80 -12.21 13.75 4.00
C SER A 80 -11.41 14.30 5.18
N TRP A 81 -10.20 13.78 5.42
CA TRP A 81 -9.30 14.29 6.45
C TRP A 81 -8.86 15.72 6.17
N PHE A 82 -8.50 16.03 4.92
CA PHE A 82 -8.09 17.38 4.52
C PHE A 82 -9.24 18.39 4.72
N LEU A 83 -10.45 18.05 4.28
CA LEU A 83 -11.64 18.90 4.47
C LEU A 83 -11.98 19.07 5.96
N PHE A 84 -11.89 18.00 6.75
CA PHE A 84 -12.07 18.06 8.20
C PHE A 84 -11.07 19.03 8.84
N TRP A 85 -9.79 18.93 8.48
CA TRP A 85 -8.75 19.80 9.01
C TRP A 85 -8.95 21.27 8.61
N LEU A 86 -9.33 21.54 7.35
CA LEU A 86 -9.71 22.89 6.91
C LEU A 86 -10.90 23.44 7.71
N GLY A 87 -11.90 22.59 7.98
CA GLY A 87 -13.03 22.95 8.82
C GLY A 87 -12.63 23.35 10.24
N ILE A 88 -11.66 22.66 10.84
CA ILE A 88 -11.10 23.03 12.15
C ILE A 88 -10.40 24.39 12.10
N VAL A 89 -9.56 24.63 11.07
CA VAL A 89 -8.86 25.91 10.92
C VAL A 89 -9.85 27.07 10.74
N TYR A 90 -10.85 26.89 9.88
CA TYR A 90 -11.90 27.89 9.65
C TYR A 90 -12.75 28.12 10.91
N GLY A 91 -13.16 27.06 11.60
CA GLY A 91 -13.92 27.15 12.84
C GLY A 91 -13.17 27.85 13.96
N ALA A 92 -11.88 27.57 14.11
CA ALA A 92 -11.01 28.25 15.08
C ALA A 92 -10.95 29.76 14.81
N SER A 93 -10.80 30.17 13.55
CA SER A 93 -10.78 31.59 13.16
C SER A 93 -12.09 32.29 13.57
N ASN A 94 -13.25 31.65 13.37
CA ASN A 94 -14.55 32.22 13.74
C ASN A 94 -14.76 32.42 15.24
N ILE A 95 -14.02 31.72 16.10
CA ILE A 95 -14.07 31.90 17.56
C ILE A 95 -12.90 32.76 18.08
N GLY A 96 -12.21 33.47 17.19
CA GLY A 96 -11.11 34.38 17.53
C GLY A 96 -9.75 33.71 17.71
N ILE A 97 -9.62 32.42 17.36
CA ILE A 97 -8.34 31.70 17.37
C ILE A 97 -7.77 31.71 15.94
N ASP A 98 -6.89 32.67 15.66
CA ASP A 98 -6.21 32.72 14.36
C ASP A 98 -4.97 31.81 14.35
N ILE A 99 -5.17 30.57 13.91
CA ILE A 99 -4.11 29.57 13.71
C ILE A 99 -3.11 30.02 12.64
N SER A 100 -3.51 30.89 11.71
CA SER A 100 -2.67 31.40 10.62
C SER A 100 -1.87 32.66 10.97
N SER A 101 -2.13 33.26 12.14
CA SER A 101 -1.48 34.51 12.60
C SER A 101 0.03 34.41 12.74
N SER A 102 0.56 33.20 12.97
CA SER A 102 1.99 32.92 13.06
C SER A 102 2.34 31.72 12.18
N PRO A 103 3.31 31.87 11.25
CA PRO A 103 3.79 30.75 10.44
C PRO A 103 4.25 29.55 11.27
N LEU A 104 4.85 29.80 12.44
CA LEU A 104 5.30 28.74 13.34
C LEU A 104 4.12 27.98 13.95
N THR A 105 3.10 28.70 14.44
CA THR A 105 1.90 28.10 15.04
C THR A 105 1.15 27.26 14.01
N PHE A 106 0.97 27.79 12.81
CA PHE A 106 0.37 27.06 11.69
C PHE A 106 1.15 25.80 11.36
N PHE A 107 2.48 25.91 11.23
CA PHE A 107 3.34 24.78 10.90
C PHE A 107 3.28 23.66 11.95
N VAL A 108 3.31 24.02 13.24
CA VAL A 108 3.23 23.03 14.34
C VAL A 108 1.89 22.30 14.31
N ILE A 109 0.78 23.03 14.20
CA ILE A 109 -0.58 22.44 14.17
C ILE A 109 -0.78 21.55 12.93
N LEU A 110 -0.33 22.02 11.76
CA LEU A 110 -0.37 21.23 10.53
C LEU A 110 0.48 19.96 10.68
N SER A 111 1.68 20.07 11.26
CA SER A 111 2.55 18.91 11.49
C SER A 111 1.88 17.85 12.35
N PHE A 112 1.21 18.24 13.45
CA PHE A 112 0.45 17.32 14.28
C PHE A 112 -0.70 16.65 13.53
N ALA A 113 -1.44 17.39 12.71
CA ALA A 113 -2.54 16.83 11.92
C ALA A 113 -2.04 15.83 10.86
N VAL A 114 -0.93 16.14 10.19
CA VAL A 114 -0.29 15.24 9.24
C VAL A 114 0.22 13.98 9.95
N LEU A 115 0.89 14.10 11.09
CA LEU A 115 1.37 12.96 11.86
C LEU A 115 0.22 12.06 12.35
N PHE A 116 -0.85 12.66 12.85
CA PHE A 116 -2.03 11.91 13.31
C PHE A 116 -2.68 11.13 12.17
N TRP A 117 -2.80 11.73 10.99
CA TRP A 117 -3.31 11.06 9.80
C TRP A 117 -2.45 9.86 9.39
N ASN A 118 -1.15 10.09 9.19
CA ASN A 118 -0.22 9.10 8.68
C ASN A 118 -0.09 7.90 9.64
N LEU A 119 0.13 8.16 10.92
CA LEU A 119 0.39 7.12 11.93
C LEU A 119 -0.89 6.45 12.45
N GLY A 120 -2.03 7.12 12.35
CA GLY A 120 -3.32 6.63 12.82
C GLY A 120 -4.17 6.07 11.69
N ILE A 121 -4.93 6.96 11.06
CA ILE A 121 -6.03 6.59 10.16
C ILE A 121 -5.50 5.92 8.89
N GLU A 122 -4.54 6.54 8.22
CA GLU A 122 -4.01 6.04 6.95
C GLU A 122 -3.33 4.68 7.11
N SER A 123 -2.42 4.56 8.09
CA SER A 123 -1.77 3.29 8.42
C SER A 123 -2.77 2.17 8.72
N TRP A 124 -3.88 2.46 9.41
CA TRP A 124 -4.91 1.45 9.67
C TRP A 124 -5.63 1.01 8.40
N ILE A 125 -6.02 1.96 7.54
CA ILE A 125 -6.69 1.66 6.27
C ILE A 125 -5.78 0.82 5.37
N ILE A 126 -4.51 1.20 5.22
CA ILE A 126 -3.54 0.49 4.38
C ILE A 126 -3.35 -0.95 4.86
N ARG A 127 -3.11 -1.17 6.16
CA ARG A 127 -2.95 -2.54 6.71
C ARG A 127 -4.18 -3.40 6.46
N ARG A 128 -5.38 -2.85 6.65
CA ARG A 128 -6.63 -3.56 6.39
C ARG A 128 -6.77 -3.96 4.92
N ASN A 129 -6.39 -3.06 4.02
CA ASN A 129 -6.45 -3.28 2.58
C ASN A 129 -5.48 -4.38 2.14
N GLU A 130 -4.27 -4.40 2.67
CA GLU A 130 -3.28 -5.47 2.44
C GLU A 130 -3.80 -6.85 2.87
N PHE A 131 -4.37 -6.95 4.09
CA PHE A 131 -4.92 -8.22 4.57
C PHE A 131 -6.08 -8.73 3.71
N LYS A 132 -6.96 -7.84 3.24
CA LYS A 132 -8.04 -8.21 2.31
C LYS A 132 -7.54 -8.66 0.95
N ALA A 133 -6.48 -8.03 0.45
CA ALA A 133 -5.85 -8.41 -0.81
C ALA A 133 -5.16 -9.78 -0.69
N ASP A 134 -4.49 -10.05 0.44
CA ASP A 134 -3.92 -11.36 0.78
C ASP A 134 -5.00 -12.45 0.89
N GLU A 135 -6.12 -12.16 1.58
CA GLU A 135 -7.28 -13.06 1.64
C GLU A 135 -7.85 -13.36 0.25
N PHE A 136 -7.89 -12.36 -0.64
CA PHE A 136 -8.33 -12.58 -2.00
C PHE A 136 -7.35 -13.47 -2.77
N ALA A 137 -6.04 -13.23 -2.68
CA ALA A 137 -5.03 -14.06 -3.31
C ALA A 137 -5.09 -15.52 -2.81
N ALA A 138 -5.21 -15.70 -1.49
CA ALA A 138 -5.32 -17.02 -0.86
C ALA A 138 -6.57 -17.79 -1.30
N ARG A 139 -7.70 -17.10 -1.50
CA ARG A 139 -8.93 -17.72 -2.03
C ARG A 139 -8.79 -18.20 -3.49
N ILE A 140 -8.00 -17.50 -4.31
CA ILE A 140 -7.86 -17.81 -5.73
C ILE A 140 -6.74 -18.84 -5.99
N CYS A 141 -5.60 -18.68 -5.33
CA CYS A 141 -4.37 -19.44 -5.60
C CYS A 141 -4.00 -20.45 -4.50
N GLY A 142 -4.71 -20.42 -3.36
CA GLY A 142 -4.39 -21.21 -2.18
C GLY A 142 -3.49 -20.46 -1.19
N LYS A 143 -3.65 -20.79 0.09
CA LYS A 143 -2.93 -20.15 1.20
C LYS A 143 -1.42 -20.40 1.11
N GLU A 144 -1.03 -21.63 0.85
CA GLU A 144 0.37 -22.07 0.83
C GLU A 144 1.16 -21.39 -0.29
N VAL A 145 0.54 -21.22 -1.47
CA VAL A 145 1.13 -20.52 -2.62
C VAL A 145 1.30 -19.04 -2.30
N THR A 146 0.27 -18.42 -1.71
CA THR A 146 0.29 -17.00 -1.33
C THR A 146 1.38 -16.70 -0.29
N VAL A 147 1.50 -17.54 0.74
CA VAL A 147 2.55 -17.41 1.77
C VAL A 147 3.94 -17.58 1.15
N ARG A 148 4.13 -18.55 0.25
CA ARG A 148 5.41 -18.77 -0.44
C ARG A 148 5.81 -17.57 -1.28
N ALA A 149 4.89 -17.06 -2.10
CA ALA A 149 5.12 -15.88 -2.93
C ALA A 149 5.48 -14.65 -2.08
N LEU A 150 4.78 -14.45 -0.96
CA LEU A 150 5.03 -13.33 -0.05
C LEU A 150 6.42 -13.41 0.61
N LYS A 151 6.83 -14.60 1.09
CA LYS A 151 8.17 -14.80 1.67
C LYS A 151 9.28 -14.53 0.67
N LYS A 152 9.12 -15.05 -0.54
CA LYS A 152 10.09 -14.89 -1.63
C LYS A 152 10.18 -13.43 -2.09
N LEU A 153 9.06 -12.72 -2.12
CA LEU A 153 9.03 -11.28 -2.39
C LEU A 153 9.75 -10.47 -1.31
N ALA A 154 9.62 -10.86 -0.04
CA ALA A 154 10.35 -10.24 1.06
C ALA A 154 11.86 -10.46 0.94
N GLU A 155 12.28 -11.68 0.63
CA GLU A 155 13.68 -12.07 0.46
C GLU A 155 14.36 -11.29 -0.69
N ILE A 156 13.71 -11.24 -1.86
CA ILE A 156 14.25 -10.55 -3.05
C ILE A 156 14.37 -9.04 -2.82
N ASN A 157 13.42 -8.44 -2.09
CA ASN A 157 13.44 -7.00 -1.80
C ASN A 157 14.27 -6.64 -0.55
N LEU A 158 14.99 -7.60 0.05
CA LEU A 158 15.75 -7.43 1.28
C LEU A 158 14.90 -6.83 2.43
N VAL A 159 13.61 -7.16 2.44
CA VAL A 159 12.67 -6.71 3.46
C VAL A 159 12.76 -7.68 4.63
N PRO A 160 13.16 -7.23 5.84
CA PRO A 160 13.26 -8.12 6.98
C PRO A 160 11.88 -8.70 7.34
N GLU A 161 11.81 -10.02 7.50
CA GLU A 161 10.56 -10.75 7.80
C GLU A 161 9.94 -10.28 9.13
N LYS A 162 10.81 -9.97 10.10
CA LYS A 162 10.46 -9.34 11.38
C LYS A 162 10.96 -7.91 11.42
N THR A 163 10.04 -6.97 11.47
CA THR A 163 10.32 -5.57 11.79
C THR A 163 9.93 -5.31 13.24
N GLY A 164 10.72 -4.49 13.95
CA GLY A 164 10.36 -4.08 15.30
C GLY A 164 9.02 -3.30 15.28
N LYS A 165 8.21 -3.40 16.34
CA LYS A 165 6.87 -2.77 16.41
C LYS A 165 6.85 -1.29 16.01
N TRP A 166 7.89 -0.54 16.36
CA TRP A 166 8.04 0.87 15.98
C TRP A 166 8.31 1.07 14.48
N PHE A 167 9.09 0.17 13.90
CA PHE A 167 9.38 0.17 12.47
C PHE A 167 8.12 -0.22 11.68
N GLU A 168 7.33 -1.18 12.16
CA GLU A 168 6.04 -1.54 11.56
C GLU A 168 5.10 -0.34 11.47
N VAL A 169 4.98 0.46 12.54
CA VAL A 169 4.12 1.66 12.58
C VAL A 169 4.55 2.69 11.53
N ILE A 170 5.87 2.85 11.31
CA ILE A 170 6.43 3.83 10.37
C ILE A 170 6.37 3.33 8.92
N SER A 171 6.49 2.02 8.68
CA SER A 171 6.56 1.46 7.33
C SER A 171 5.25 1.50 6.54
N MET A 172 4.13 1.96 7.13
CA MET A 172 2.76 2.05 6.59
C MET A 172 2.15 0.74 6.03
N HIS A 173 2.97 -0.27 5.70
CA HIS A 173 2.57 -1.63 5.37
C HIS A 173 2.70 -2.54 6.60
N PRO A 174 1.84 -3.58 6.72
CA PRO A 174 2.02 -4.62 7.72
C PRO A 174 3.28 -5.42 7.42
N SER A 175 3.99 -5.85 8.47
CA SER A 175 5.11 -6.76 8.32
C SER A 175 4.70 -8.05 7.63
N ILE A 176 5.67 -8.66 6.95
CA ILE A 176 5.50 -9.95 6.29
C ILE A 176 5.06 -11.01 7.31
N GLU A 177 5.65 -11.01 8.51
CA GLU A 177 5.21 -11.87 9.61
C GLU A 177 3.72 -11.69 9.94
N ASN A 178 3.23 -10.44 10.07
CA ASN A 178 1.82 -10.19 10.39
C ASN A 178 0.88 -10.63 9.26
N ARG A 179 1.27 -10.43 7.99
CA ARG A 179 0.52 -10.91 6.82
C ARG A 179 0.45 -12.43 6.78
N ILE A 180 1.57 -13.11 7.04
CA ILE A 180 1.61 -14.58 7.11
C ILE A 180 0.77 -15.11 8.28
N LYS A 181 0.88 -14.51 9.47
CA LYS A 181 0.06 -14.87 10.63
C LYS A 181 -1.43 -14.67 10.35
N HIS A 182 -1.79 -13.60 9.66
CA HIS A 182 -3.17 -13.34 9.24
C HIS A 182 -3.66 -14.46 8.32
N LEU A 183 -2.91 -14.76 7.25
CA LEU A 183 -3.22 -15.85 6.32
C LEU A 183 -3.36 -17.21 7.03
N GLN A 184 -2.48 -17.52 7.98
CA GLN A 184 -2.51 -18.78 8.73
C GLN A 184 -3.76 -18.96 9.59
N ARG A 185 -4.42 -17.87 10.00
CA ARG A 185 -5.65 -17.87 10.80
C ARG A 185 -6.94 -17.96 9.97
N LEU A 186 -6.83 -17.82 8.65
CA LEU A 186 -7.92 -18.12 7.70
C LEU A 186 -8.07 -19.64 7.54
#